data_AF-A0A934DL82-F1
#
_entry.id   AF-A0A934DL82-F1
#
_cell.length_a   1.000
_cell.length_b   1.000
_cell.length_c   1.000
_cell.angle_alpha   90.00
_cell.angle_beta   90.00
_cell.angle_gamma   90.00
#
_symmetry.space_group_name_H-M   'P 1'
#
loop_
_entity.id
_entity.type
_entity.pdbx_description
1 polymer ?
#
loop_
_entity_poly.entity_id
_entity_poly.type
_entity_poly.pdbx_seq_one_letter_code
_entity_poly.pdbx_strand_id
1 'polypeptide(L)'
;MSDPAFASSDAARGAGELPFARVLTLPGPLPLRLGGELPEVRVCYETFGQLNAARDNAVYVCHALSGDSHVARHGEDDTPGWWDIAVGPGKAVDTDRYFVICANVLGGCRGTTGPSSIDPRTGRPYGGDFPRITIADMVEVQKRLLDELGIGRLRAVIGGSMGGMMALTWAIEHPERVGSAILLATTHCLSSQALSFDIVGRNAIFKDPHYNGGQYYDQELRPDDGLAIARMIGHVTYLSDRTMSRKFDPDREHPREVAYAYEKEFSVGSYLAYQGGRFVERFDANSYVTLSLAMDHFNLGRDHGSLEAAMERIASPVLIASFRTDWLFPPAHSRRMVDALMAQGKSVSAIEVDSDCGHDAFLLENDLHVYGPLMAGFLDQGCGCVAAGLPEGAEAARNGQAAETNVRSIFYQNRLDLDRIGGLIPAGASVLDLGCGAGQLLSRLRARGCATLLGLELNPQSIVDCVGQGLCVVQRDLDHGLRAFADGQFDVVVLSQTLQAMRRPDTVLMEMLRVGKTGIVSFPNFAHAEAVRQLMQNGTSPVTEGLPFPWWSSPSIRFFSIKDFEALCAQLGIRVLARIAIDSATGEQMDEDYNTKADMAICVLSGPRRRPGA
;
A
#
# COMPACT_ATOMS: atom_id res chain seq x y z
N MET A 1 17.96 21.22 18.57
CA MET A 1 17.67 19.81 18.98
C MET A 1 17.02 19.14 17.77
N SER A 2 17.40 17.93 17.38
CA SER A 2 16.70 17.25 16.28
C SER A 2 15.26 16.99 16.69
N ASP A 3 14.32 17.46 15.89
CA ASP A 3 12.89 17.17 16.08
C ASP A 3 12.69 15.64 16.18
N PRO A 4 12.24 15.11 17.33
CA PRO A 4 11.99 13.68 17.49
C PRO A 4 10.93 13.16 16.51
N ALA A 5 10.12 14.04 15.92
CA ALA A 5 9.13 13.71 14.91
C ALA A 5 9.72 13.17 13.58
N PHE A 6 11.04 13.09 13.40
CA PHE A 6 11.65 12.48 12.20
C PHE A 6 12.77 11.49 12.55
N ALA A 7 12.75 10.94 13.77
CA ALA A 7 13.69 9.93 14.20
C ALA A 7 13.23 8.55 13.72
N SER A 8 13.96 7.96 12.75
CA SER A 8 13.75 6.57 12.37
C SER A 8 14.44 5.61 13.34
N SER A 9 13.81 4.49 13.65
CA SER A 9 14.45 3.37 14.35
C SER A 9 15.68 2.85 13.57
N ASP A 10 15.69 2.98 12.23
CA ASP A 10 16.87 2.67 11.40
C ASP A 10 18.11 3.47 11.80
N ALA A 11 17.92 4.73 12.26
CA ALA A 11 19.01 5.62 12.65
C ALA A 11 19.65 5.23 13.99
N ALA A 12 19.01 4.38 14.79
CA ALA A 12 19.55 3.85 16.04
C ALA A 12 20.48 2.64 15.83
N ARG A 13 20.50 2.05 14.63
CA ARG A 13 21.29 0.84 14.35
C ARG A 13 22.79 1.12 14.26
N GLY A 14 23.58 0.16 14.75
CA GLY A 14 25.04 0.13 14.66
C GLY A 14 25.57 -1.05 13.85
N ALA A 15 26.89 -1.07 13.64
CA ALA A 15 27.61 -2.15 12.98
C ALA A 15 27.87 -3.38 13.87
N GLY A 16 27.37 -3.36 15.12
CA GLY A 16 27.58 -4.41 16.11
C GLY A 16 27.04 -5.78 15.68
N GLU A 17 27.48 -6.81 16.40
CA GLU A 17 26.99 -8.17 16.22
C GLU A 17 25.48 -8.24 16.41
N LEU A 18 24.83 -9.11 15.63
CA LEU A 18 23.40 -9.42 15.75
C LEU A 18 23.28 -10.71 16.58
N PRO A 19 23.05 -10.63 17.90
CA PRO A 19 23.19 -11.78 18.80
C PRO A 19 22.18 -12.90 18.53
N PHE A 20 21.04 -12.56 17.91
CA PHE A 20 19.97 -13.51 17.56
C PHE A 20 20.04 -14.01 16.12
N ALA A 21 20.98 -13.49 15.32
CA ALA A 21 21.12 -13.88 13.92
C ALA A 21 21.57 -15.34 13.80
N ARG A 22 20.93 -16.05 12.88
CA ARG A 22 21.26 -17.42 12.52
C ARG A 22 21.83 -17.43 11.12
N VAL A 23 22.79 -18.31 10.88
CA VAL A 23 23.38 -18.50 9.55
C VAL A 23 23.13 -19.92 9.08
N LEU A 24 22.54 -20.04 7.89
CA LEU A 24 22.31 -21.32 7.22
C LEU A 24 23.02 -21.31 5.88
N THR A 25 23.76 -22.39 5.56
CA THR A 25 24.32 -22.60 4.23
C THR A 25 23.31 -23.36 3.39
N LEU A 26 22.89 -22.80 2.25
CA LEU A 26 21.95 -23.43 1.35
C LEU A 26 22.57 -24.66 0.67
N PRO A 27 21.79 -25.72 0.41
CA PRO A 27 22.29 -26.89 -0.29
C PRO A 27 22.53 -26.59 -1.77
N GLY A 28 23.74 -26.92 -2.23
CA GLY A 28 24.14 -26.82 -3.64
C GLY A 28 24.37 -25.39 -4.14
N PRO A 29 24.86 -25.24 -5.38
CA PRO A 29 25.09 -23.94 -5.97
C PRO A 29 23.79 -23.18 -6.27
N LEU A 30 23.88 -21.86 -6.29
CA LEU A 30 22.79 -20.98 -6.73
C LEU A 30 23.08 -20.52 -8.17
N PRO A 31 22.35 -21.04 -9.19
CA PRO A 31 22.40 -20.47 -10.53
C PRO A 31 21.77 -19.08 -10.54
N LEU A 32 22.39 -18.14 -11.24
CA LEU A 32 21.94 -16.74 -11.30
C LEU A 32 21.22 -16.42 -12.60
N ARG A 33 20.22 -15.53 -12.54
CA ARG A 33 19.40 -15.09 -13.68
C ARG A 33 20.20 -14.50 -14.83
N LEU A 34 21.27 -13.76 -14.51
CA LEU A 34 22.13 -13.11 -15.50
C LEU A 34 23.27 -14.02 -16.00
N GLY A 35 23.25 -15.31 -15.62
CA GLY A 35 24.27 -16.29 -15.95
C GLY A 35 25.33 -16.45 -14.85
N GLY A 36 26.01 -17.59 -14.86
CA GLY A 36 26.92 -18.02 -13.80
C GLY A 36 26.20 -18.60 -12.58
N GLU A 37 26.96 -18.86 -11.53
CA GLU A 37 26.46 -19.42 -10.27
C GLU A 37 27.30 -18.94 -9.08
N LEU A 38 26.70 -18.98 -7.89
CA LEU A 38 27.42 -18.91 -6.63
C LEU A 38 27.60 -20.34 -6.09
N PRO A 39 28.83 -20.82 -5.88
CA PRO A 39 29.10 -22.20 -5.46
C PRO A 39 28.57 -22.52 -4.07
N GLU A 40 28.55 -21.52 -3.19
CA GLU A 40 28.03 -21.63 -1.83
C GLU A 40 27.31 -20.31 -1.46
N VAL A 41 26.12 -20.43 -0.89
CA VAL A 41 25.35 -19.29 -0.38
C VAL A 41 25.03 -19.52 1.10
N ARG A 42 25.55 -18.63 1.94
CA ARG A 42 25.22 -18.50 3.36
C ARG A 42 24.15 -17.44 3.50
N VAL A 43 23.12 -17.72 4.30
CA VAL A 43 21.99 -16.83 4.52
C VAL A 43 21.93 -16.50 6.00
N CYS A 44 22.10 -15.21 6.32
CA CYS A 44 21.92 -14.66 7.65
C CYS A 44 20.47 -14.23 7.82
N TYR A 45 19.78 -14.75 8.83
CA TYR A 45 18.37 -14.48 9.08
C TYR A 45 18.02 -14.48 10.56
N GLU A 46 16.92 -13.83 10.88
CA GLU A 46 16.29 -13.83 12.19
C GLU A 46 14.82 -14.21 12.09
N THR A 47 14.28 -14.68 13.22
CA THR A 47 12.90 -15.10 13.33
C THR A 47 12.28 -14.54 14.60
N PHE A 48 11.05 -14.05 14.54
CA PHE A 48 10.33 -13.45 15.67
C PHE A 48 8.98 -14.14 15.84
N GLY A 49 8.54 -14.34 17.09
CA GLY A 49 7.34 -15.11 17.39
C GLY A 49 7.53 -16.63 17.24
N GLN A 50 6.43 -17.38 17.16
CA GLN A 50 6.44 -18.85 17.13
C GLN A 50 5.70 -19.41 15.91
N LEU A 51 6.36 -20.30 15.17
CA LEU A 51 5.73 -21.04 14.07
C LEU A 51 4.73 -22.05 14.64
N ASN A 52 3.48 -21.97 14.20
CA ASN A 52 2.44 -22.87 14.66
C ASN A 52 2.58 -24.28 14.04
N ALA A 53 1.83 -25.25 14.58
CA ALA A 53 1.91 -26.64 14.12
C ALA A 53 1.50 -26.82 12.65
N ALA A 54 0.55 -26.01 12.16
CA ALA A 54 0.09 -26.02 10.76
C ALA A 54 1.08 -25.34 9.79
N ARG A 55 2.03 -24.57 10.32
CA ARG A 55 3.01 -23.74 9.59
C ARG A 55 2.35 -22.73 8.64
N ASP A 56 1.18 -22.23 8.99
CA ASP A 56 0.38 -21.31 8.17
C ASP A 56 0.38 -19.85 8.67
N ASN A 57 1.11 -19.57 9.76
CA ASN A 57 1.26 -18.23 10.33
C ASN A 57 2.60 -17.53 10.01
N ALA A 58 3.37 -18.05 9.05
CA ALA A 58 4.68 -17.51 8.67
C ALA A 58 4.55 -16.21 7.84
N VAL A 59 5.19 -15.12 8.28
CA VAL A 59 5.22 -13.83 7.57
C VAL A 59 6.66 -13.51 7.19
N TYR A 60 6.93 -13.30 5.90
CA TYR A 60 8.26 -12.90 5.43
C TYR A 60 8.34 -11.39 5.30
N VAL A 61 9.33 -10.76 5.94
CA VAL A 61 9.60 -9.32 5.84
C VAL A 61 10.85 -9.11 4.97
N CYS A 62 10.67 -8.48 3.83
CA CYS A 62 11.74 -8.10 2.91
C CYS A 62 12.24 -6.69 3.27
N HIS A 63 13.51 -6.57 3.67
CA HIS A 63 14.09 -5.28 4.05
C HIS A 63 14.43 -4.38 2.83
N ALA A 64 14.53 -3.07 3.05
CA ALA A 64 14.95 -2.08 2.04
C ALA A 64 16.47 -2.13 1.77
N LEU A 65 17.00 -1.30 0.86
CA LEU A 65 18.41 -1.37 0.41
C LEU A 65 19.44 -1.44 1.56
N SER A 66 19.27 -0.63 2.61
CA SER A 66 20.19 -0.57 3.75
C SER A 66 19.76 -1.37 4.98
N GLY A 67 18.68 -2.14 4.89
CA GLY A 67 18.19 -3.00 5.98
C GLY A 67 19.07 -4.24 6.21
N ASP A 68 18.69 -5.06 7.19
CA ASP A 68 19.27 -6.38 7.46
C ASP A 68 18.22 -7.31 8.09
N SER A 69 18.64 -8.49 8.59
CA SER A 69 17.76 -9.47 9.23
C SER A 69 17.09 -8.95 10.51
N HIS A 70 17.63 -7.91 11.14
CA HIS A 70 17.23 -7.48 12.47
C HIS A 70 16.05 -6.48 12.42
N VAL A 71 14.84 -7.01 12.31
CA VAL A 71 13.61 -6.23 12.10
C VAL A 71 13.14 -5.53 13.37
N ALA A 72 13.16 -6.22 14.50
CA ALA A 72 12.69 -5.72 15.79
C ALA A 72 13.54 -6.33 16.91
N ARG A 73 13.39 -5.83 18.15
CA ARG A 73 14.03 -6.44 19.31
C ARG A 73 13.43 -7.81 19.64
N HIS A 74 14.24 -8.75 20.10
CA HIS A 74 13.78 -10.05 20.64
C HIS A 74 13.33 -9.97 22.11
N GLY A 75 13.77 -8.94 22.84
CA GLY A 75 13.47 -8.71 24.25
C GLY A 75 13.94 -7.33 24.71
N GLU A 76 13.82 -7.02 26.00
CA GLU A 76 14.20 -5.71 26.55
C GLU A 76 15.70 -5.42 26.47
N ASP A 77 16.53 -6.46 26.56
CA ASP A 77 17.99 -6.37 26.51
C ASP A 77 18.56 -6.27 25.08
N ASP A 78 17.69 -6.38 24.08
CA ASP A 78 18.07 -6.30 22.67
C ASP A 78 17.86 -4.89 22.11
N THR A 79 18.71 -4.51 21.15
CA THR A 79 18.60 -3.21 20.50
C THR A 79 17.36 -3.15 19.61
N PRO A 80 16.79 -1.95 19.37
CA PRO A 80 15.70 -1.81 18.40
C PRO A 80 16.18 -2.16 16.99
N GLY A 81 15.41 -3.00 16.29
CA GLY A 81 15.59 -3.27 14.87
C GLY A 81 15.10 -2.14 13.96
N TRP A 82 15.30 -2.28 12.65
CA TRP A 82 14.98 -1.22 11.67
C TRP A 82 13.47 -0.96 11.50
N TRP A 83 12.62 -1.86 11.98
CA TRP A 83 11.16 -1.73 11.98
C TRP A 83 10.53 -2.05 13.33
N ASP A 84 11.26 -1.79 14.41
CA ASP A 84 10.80 -2.04 15.79
C ASP A 84 9.45 -1.38 16.06
N ILE A 85 9.14 -0.26 15.40
CA ILE A 85 7.85 0.44 15.56
C ILE A 85 6.64 -0.38 15.08
N ALA A 86 6.83 -1.27 14.10
CA ALA A 86 5.74 -1.98 13.41
C ALA A 86 5.70 -3.47 13.72
N VAL A 87 6.83 -4.08 14.10
CA VAL A 87 6.96 -5.53 14.34
C VAL A 87 7.24 -5.82 15.81
N GLY A 88 6.49 -6.73 16.40
CA GLY A 88 6.63 -7.15 17.80
C GLY A 88 5.29 -7.49 18.46
N PRO A 89 5.28 -7.84 19.76
CA PRO A 89 4.07 -8.23 20.47
C PRO A 89 3.00 -7.14 20.43
N GLY A 90 1.80 -7.46 19.94
CA GLY A 90 0.66 -6.55 19.84
C GLY A 90 0.82 -5.39 18.83
N LYS A 91 1.87 -5.37 18.01
CA LYS A 91 2.10 -4.34 16.98
C LYS A 91 1.42 -4.71 15.67
N ALA A 92 1.57 -3.86 14.64
CA ALA A 92 0.93 -4.04 13.34
C ALA A 92 1.26 -5.40 12.70
N VAL A 93 2.51 -5.85 12.81
CA VAL A 93 2.93 -7.23 12.55
C VAL A 93 3.15 -7.92 13.89
N ASP A 94 2.07 -8.50 14.40
CA ASP A 94 2.02 -9.05 15.76
C ASP A 94 2.75 -10.39 15.88
N THR A 95 3.87 -10.40 16.62
CA THR A 95 4.67 -11.61 16.84
C THR A 95 4.07 -12.58 17.86
N ASP A 96 3.00 -12.20 18.58
CA ASP A 96 2.22 -13.13 19.39
C ASP A 96 1.33 -14.03 18.53
N ARG A 97 1.13 -13.65 17.26
CA ARG A 97 0.23 -14.32 16.31
C ARG A 97 0.98 -14.89 15.10
N TYR A 98 1.98 -14.16 14.61
CA TYR A 98 2.72 -14.51 13.40
C TYR A 98 4.16 -14.94 13.71
N PHE A 99 4.66 -15.88 12.91
CA PHE A 99 6.07 -16.22 12.88
C PHE A 99 6.76 -15.39 11.80
N VAL A 100 7.41 -14.31 12.21
CA VAL A 100 8.07 -13.36 11.29
C VAL A 100 9.46 -13.86 10.95
N ILE A 101 9.84 -13.76 9.68
CA ILE A 101 11.15 -14.17 9.14
C ILE A 101 11.72 -13.01 8.35
N CYS A 102 12.97 -12.66 8.60
CA CYS A 102 13.72 -11.72 7.77
C CYS A 102 15.14 -12.23 7.57
N ALA A 103 15.54 -12.42 6.32
CA ALA A 103 16.93 -12.66 5.96
C ALA A 103 17.56 -11.40 5.40
N ASN A 104 18.83 -11.18 5.73
CA ASN A 104 19.65 -10.23 5.00
C ASN A 104 19.73 -10.67 3.53
N VAL A 105 19.55 -9.77 2.58
CA VAL A 105 19.49 -10.10 1.16
C VAL A 105 20.82 -10.66 0.61
N LEU A 106 20.71 -11.50 -0.43
CA LEU A 106 21.84 -11.85 -1.29
C LEU A 106 22.49 -10.58 -1.84
N GLY A 107 23.82 -10.50 -1.81
CA GLY A 107 24.56 -9.32 -2.22
C GLY A 107 24.65 -8.21 -1.17
N GLY A 108 24.01 -8.38 -0.01
CA GLY A 108 24.18 -7.49 1.14
C GLY A 108 25.47 -7.75 1.92
N CYS A 109 25.66 -7.03 3.03
CA CYS A 109 26.90 -7.07 3.82
C CYS A 109 26.70 -7.43 5.31
N ARG A 110 25.51 -7.92 5.68
CA ARG A 110 25.14 -8.23 7.07
C ARG A 110 24.91 -9.73 7.24
N GLY A 111 25.94 -10.51 6.87
CA GLY A 111 26.06 -11.95 7.10
C GLY A 111 25.67 -12.86 5.93
N THR A 112 24.68 -12.50 5.12
CA THR A 112 24.36 -13.25 3.89
C THR A 112 25.45 -13.06 2.84
N THR A 113 25.70 -14.08 2.01
CA THR A 113 26.69 -14.05 0.93
C THR A 113 26.52 -12.80 0.07
N GLY A 114 27.60 -12.02 -0.03
CA GLY A 114 27.70 -10.80 -0.83
C GLY A 114 29.15 -10.50 -1.19
N PRO A 115 29.44 -9.32 -1.76
CA PRO A 115 30.79 -8.97 -2.21
C PRO A 115 31.89 -9.09 -1.14
N SER A 116 31.58 -8.79 0.12
CA SER A 116 32.53 -8.92 1.23
C SER A 116 32.77 -10.37 1.69
N SER A 117 31.97 -11.33 1.21
CA SER A 117 32.12 -12.74 1.55
C SER A 117 33.31 -13.36 0.82
N ILE A 118 33.91 -14.40 1.41
CA ILE A 118 35.02 -15.13 0.79
C ILE A 118 34.50 -15.99 -0.37
N ASP A 119 35.12 -15.86 -1.53
CA ASP A 119 34.91 -16.76 -2.66
C ASP A 119 35.66 -18.08 -2.41
N PRO A 120 34.96 -19.22 -2.27
CA PRO A 120 35.62 -20.51 -1.99
C PRO A 120 36.56 -20.97 -3.10
N ARG A 121 36.45 -20.41 -4.31
CA ARG A 121 37.34 -20.74 -5.44
C ARG A 121 38.69 -20.05 -5.36
N THR A 122 38.75 -18.89 -4.71
CA THR A 122 39.95 -18.04 -4.69
C THR A 122 40.52 -17.83 -3.28
N GLY A 123 39.72 -18.06 -2.23
CA GLY A 123 40.12 -17.86 -0.84
C GLY A 123 40.19 -16.39 -0.40
N ARG A 124 39.79 -15.45 -1.25
CA ARG A 124 39.71 -14.00 -0.96
C ARG A 124 38.26 -13.51 -1.05
N PRO A 125 37.93 -12.32 -0.52
CA PRO A 125 36.62 -11.71 -0.76
C PRO A 125 36.28 -11.66 -2.25
N TYR A 126 35.02 -11.86 -2.62
CA TYR A 126 34.58 -11.69 -4.02
C TYR A 126 34.92 -10.28 -4.52
N GLY A 127 34.60 -9.27 -3.72
CA GLY A 127 34.77 -7.86 -4.04
C GLY A 127 34.16 -7.48 -5.37
N GLY A 128 34.95 -6.83 -6.24
CA GLY A 128 34.52 -6.45 -7.59
C GLY A 128 34.18 -7.64 -8.50
N ASP A 129 34.62 -8.87 -8.15
CA ASP A 129 34.33 -10.09 -8.91
C ASP A 129 32.99 -10.74 -8.51
N PHE A 130 32.25 -10.16 -7.55
CA PHE A 130 30.93 -10.68 -7.18
C PHE A 130 29.99 -10.60 -8.38
N PRO A 131 29.28 -11.70 -8.72
CA PRO A 131 28.44 -11.72 -9.90
C PRO A 131 27.28 -10.75 -9.77
N ARG A 132 26.82 -10.23 -10.91
CA ARG A 132 25.63 -9.38 -10.94
C ARG A 132 24.40 -10.21 -10.62
N ILE A 133 23.57 -9.71 -9.70
CA ILE A 133 22.34 -10.36 -9.26
C ILE A 133 21.12 -9.49 -9.58
N THR A 134 19.95 -10.11 -9.52
CA THR A 134 18.64 -9.49 -9.68
C THR A 134 17.80 -9.62 -8.41
N ILE A 135 16.72 -8.85 -8.32
CA ILE A 135 15.70 -9.02 -7.27
C ILE A 135 15.16 -10.47 -7.23
N ALA A 136 15.03 -11.13 -8.38
CA ALA A 136 14.58 -12.51 -8.44
C ALA A 136 15.61 -13.51 -7.87
N ASP A 137 16.92 -13.25 -8.01
CA ASP A 137 17.94 -14.06 -7.35
C ASP A 137 17.88 -13.91 -5.81
N MET A 138 17.57 -12.70 -5.32
CA MET A 138 17.32 -12.48 -3.90
C MET A 138 16.12 -13.30 -3.42
N VAL A 139 15.01 -13.27 -4.15
CA VAL A 139 13.79 -14.04 -3.81
C VAL A 139 14.03 -15.54 -3.86
N GLU A 140 14.81 -16.04 -4.81
CA GLU A 140 15.16 -17.48 -4.88
C GLU A 140 15.96 -17.92 -3.64
N VAL A 141 16.88 -17.09 -3.13
CA VAL A 141 17.58 -17.36 -1.85
C VAL A 141 16.61 -17.41 -0.68
N GLN A 142 15.66 -16.48 -0.61
CA GLN A 142 14.65 -16.46 0.44
C GLN A 142 13.76 -17.71 0.38
N LYS A 143 13.36 -18.12 -0.83
CA LYS A 143 12.56 -19.32 -1.05
C LYS A 143 13.28 -20.58 -0.59
N ARG A 144 14.56 -20.75 -0.94
CA ARG A 144 15.36 -21.89 -0.49
C ARG A 144 15.55 -21.89 1.02
N LEU A 145 15.72 -20.71 1.65
CA LEU A 145 15.71 -20.60 3.11
C LEU A 145 14.39 -21.11 3.70
N LEU A 146 13.24 -20.72 3.13
CA LEU A 146 11.93 -21.19 3.61
C LEU A 146 11.76 -22.70 3.44
N ASP A 147 12.32 -23.29 2.38
CA ASP A 147 12.29 -24.74 2.15
C ASP A 147 13.07 -25.47 3.25
N GLU A 148 14.24 -24.97 3.64
CA GLU A 148 15.04 -25.51 4.77
C GLU A 148 14.35 -25.31 6.14
N LEU A 149 13.59 -24.22 6.30
CA LEU A 149 12.74 -24.01 7.49
C LEU A 149 11.46 -24.88 7.45
N GLY A 150 11.21 -25.58 6.33
CA GLY A 150 10.03 -26.41 6.09
C GLY A 150 8.72 -25.63 6.06
N ILE A 151 8.75 -24.40 5.55
CA ILE A 151 7.58 -23.55 5.39
C ILE A 151 7.17 -23.62 3.93
N GLY A 152 6.03 -24.26 3.63
CA GLY A 152 5.56 -24.43 2.25
C GLY A 152 4.85 -23.19 1.68
N ARG A 153 4.16 -22.42 2.53
CA ARG A 153 3.39 -21.25 2.12
C ARG A 153 3.44 -20.17 3.19
N LEU A 154 3.67 -18.93 2.78
CA LEU A 154 3.63 -17.77 3.65
C LEU A 154 2.19 -17.33 3.89
N ARG A 155 1.88 -16.93 5.12
CA ARG A 155 0.69 -16.14 5.43
C ARG A 155 0.71 -14.84 4.64
N ALA A 156 1.84 -14.15 4.67
CA ALA A 156 2.06 -12.91 3.93
C ALA A 156 3.53 -12.68 3.61
N VAL A 157 3.79 -11.91 2.56
CA VAL A 157 5.08 -11.27 2.30
C VAL A 157 4.89 -9.75 2.40
N ILE A 158 5.79 -9.08 3.12
CA ILE A 158 5.73 -7.65 3.40
C ILE A 158 7.03 -7.01 2.95
N GLY A 159 6.96 -5.88 2.25
CA GLY A 159 8.17 -5.20 1.79
C GLY A 159 7.98 -3.71 1.56
N GLY A 160 8.93 -2.93 2.08
CA GLY A 160 9.06 -1.50 1.83
C GLY A 160 10.19 -1.19 0.86
N SER A 161 10.05 -0.22 -0.04
CA SER A 161 11.14 0.19 -0.96
C SER A 161 11.63 -0.99 -1.84
N MET A 162 12.92 -1.29 -1.87
CA MET A 162 13.48 -2.52 -2.48
C MET A 162 12.85 -3.80 -1.93
N GLY A 163 12.49 -3.80 -0.64
CA GLY A 163 11.68 -4.83 0.01
C GLY A 163 10.40 -5.12 -0.76
N GLY A 164 9.71 -4.08 -1.21
CA GLY A 164 8.48 -4.20 -1.97
C GLY A 164 8.68 -4.77 -3.38
N MET A 165 9.85 -4.55 -4.01
CA MET A 165 10.21 -5.19 -5.27
C MET A 165 10.36 -6.71 -5.10
N MET A 166 10.98 -7.14 -3.98
CA MET A 166 11.05 -8.56 -3.63
C MET A 166 9.67 -9.15 -3.32
N ALA A 167 8.83 -8.44 -2.56
CA ALA A 167 7.46 -8.88 -2.25
C ALA A 167 6.58 -9.01 -3.51
N LEU A 168 6.71 -8.08 -4.47
CA LEU A 168 6.10 -8.19 -5.80
C LEU A 168 6.59 -9.42 -6.56
N THR A 169 7.91 -9.64 -6.57
CA THR A 169 8.52 -10.79 -7.26
C THR A 169 8.03 -12.12 -6.66
N TRP A 170 7.93 -12.21 -5.33
CA TRP A 170 7.29 -13.33 -4.63
C TRP A 170 5.87 -13.61 -5.14
N ALA A 171 5.03 -12.58 -5.19
CA ALA A 171 3.63 -12.70 -5.59
C ALA A 171 3.45 -13.09 -7.07
N ILE A 172 4.41 -12.75 -7.94
CA ILE A 172 4.36 -12.97 -9.39
C ILE A 172 4.99 -14.31 -9.80
N GLU A 173 6.09 -14.69 -9.17
CA GLU A 173 6.89 -15.86 -9.55
C GLU A 173 6.56 -17.12 -8.75
N HIS A 174 6.05 -16.94 -7.52
CA HIS A 174 5.64 -18.03 -6.62
C HIS A 174 4.22 -17.81 -6.05
N PRO A 175 3.20 -17.56 -6.90
CA PRO A 175 1.86 -17.19 -6.45
C PRO A 175 1.20 -18.23 -5.54
N GLU A 176 1.54 -19.51 -5.67
CA GLU A 176 1.08 -20.61 -4.83
C GLU A 176 1.64 -20.55 -3.40
N ARG A 177 2.79 -19.89 -3.23
CA ARG A 177 3.51 -19.80 -1.95
C ARG A 177 3.17 -18.56 -1.14
N VAL A 178 2.35 -17.65 -1.67
CA VAL A 178 2.01 -16.38 -1.03
C VAL A 178 0.53 -16.34 -0.64
N GLY A 179 0.26 -16.10 0.64
CA GLY A 179 -1.08 -15.88 1.17
C GLY A 179 -1.63 -14.50 0.84
N SER A 180 -0.82 -13.47 1.07
CA SER A 180 -1.09 -12.08 0.72
C SER A 180 0.21 -11.29 0.57
N ALA A 181 0.19 -10.15 -0.12
CA ALA A 181 1.35 -9.29 -0.30
C ALA A 181 1.06 -7.87 0.20
N ILE A 182 1.96 -7.31 1.00
CA ILE A 182 1.89 -5.93 1.50
C ILE A 182 3.07 -5.15 0.95
N LEU A 183 2.76 -4.12 0.18
CA LEU A 183 3.70 -3.30 -0.57
C LEU A 183 3.68 -1.87 -0.03
N LEU A 184 4.79 -1.42 0.53
CA LEU A 184 4.93 -0.08 1.11
C LEU A 184 5.96 0.71 0.33
N ALA A 185 5.65 1.97 -0.04
CA ALA A 185 6.61 2.87 -0.70
C ALA A 185 7.48 2.15 -1.74
N THR A 186 6.88 1.48 -2.72
CA THR A 186 7.60 0.62 -3.68
C THR A 186 7.14 0.88 -5.12
N THR A 187 7.80 0.22 -6.08
CA THR A 187 7.56 0.46 -7.50
C THR A 187 7.75 -0.79 -8.36
N HIS A 188 7.13 -0.78 -9.55
CA HIS A 188 7.27 -1.82 -10.58
C HIS A 188 8.50 -1.62 -11.47
N CYS A 189 9.06 -0.39 -11.49
CA CYS A 189 10.32 -0.04 -12.13
C CYS A 189 10.81 1.31 -11.61
N LEU A 190 12.14 1.53 -11.60
CA LEU A 190 12.70 2.83 -11.25
C LEU A 190 12.37 3.90 -12.30
N SER A 191 12.23 5.15 -11.83
CA SER A 191 12.14 6.32 -12.71
C SER A 191 13.53 6.70 -13.22
N SER A 192 13.60 7.44 -14.35
CA SER A 192 14.88 7.97 -14.84
C SER A 192 15.57 8.88 -13.81
N GLN A 193 14.79 9.56 -12.97
CA GLN A 193 15.32 10.42 -11.91
C GLN A 193 15.94 9.58 -10.78
N ALA A 194 15.25 8.54 -10.30
CA ALA A 194 15.78 7.62 -9.29
C ALA A 194 17.07 6.94 -9.79
N LEU A 195 17.03 6.42 -11.02
CA LEU A 195 18.19 5.82 -11.69
C LEU A 195 19.38 6.80 -11.80
N SER A 196 19.11 8.09 -12.02
CA SER A 196 20.18 9.10 -12.11
C SER A 196 20.90 9.29 -10.78
N PHE A 197 20.19 9.27 -9.66
CA PHE A 197 20.82 9.34 -8.32
C PHE A 197 21.69 8.12 -8.04
N ASP A 198 21.19 6.92 -8.36
CA ASP A 198 21.93 5.67 -8.18
C ASP A 198 23.22 5.66 -9.04
N ILE A 199 23.16 6.15 -10.27
CA ILE A 199 24.35 6.31 -11.13
C ILE A 199 25.35 7.30 -10.52
N VAL A 200 24.90 8.44 -10.00
CA VAL A 200 25.80 9.44 -9.38
C VAL A 200 26.44 8.85 -8.12
N GLY A 201 25.68 8.17 -7.26
CA GLY A 201 26.19 7.52 -6.06
C GLY A 201 27.24 6.45 -6.38
N ARG A 202 26.97 5.57 -7.35
CA ARG A 202 27.96 4.58 -7.79
C ARG A 202 29.19 5.21 -8.42
N ASN A 203 29.04 6.29 -9.19
CA ASN A 203 30.18 7.01 -9.75
C ASN A 203 31.06 7.64 -8.67
N ALA A 204 30.48 8.10 -7.54
CA ALA A 204 31.26 8.58 -6.40
C ALA A 204 32.12 7.45 -5.81
N ILE A 205 31.54 6.26 -5.61
CA ILE A 205 32.26 5.07 -5.15
C ILE A 205 33.37 4.67 -6.15
N PHE A 206 33.05 4.55 -7.43
CA PHE A 206 34.03 4.09 -8.44
C PHE A 206 35.19 5.06 -8.66
N LYS A 207 34.99 6.35 -8.39
CA LYS A 207 36.03 7.38 -8.51
C LYS A 207 36.82 7.60 -7.22
N ASP A 208 36.43 6.97 -6.13
CA ASP A 208 37.20 7.01 -4.89
C ASP A 208 38.59 6.38 -5.14
N PRO A 209 39.70 7.08 -4.81
CA PRO A 209 41.05 6.56 -5.00
C PRO A 209 41.30 5.21 -4.32
N HIS A 210 40.55 4.89 -3.26
CA HIS A 210 40.69 3.67 -2.48
C HIS A 210 39.72 2.57 -2.91
N TYR A 211 38.93 2.76 -3.98
CA TYR A 211 38.03 1.72 -4.48
C TYR A 211 38.78 0.50 -5.02
N ASN A 212 40.02 0.66 -5.51
CA ASN A 212 40.88 -0.43 -5.98
C ASN A 212 40.16 -1.49 -6.87
N GLY A 213 39.30 -1.04 -7.80
CA GLY A 213 38.53 -1.95 -8.65
C GLY A 213 37.58 -2.90 -7.89
N GLY A 214 37.16 -2.52 -6.69
CA GLY A 214 36.35 -3.34 -5.80
C GLY A 214 37.16 -4.33 -4.95
N GLN A 215 38.50 -4.33 -5.03
CA GLN A 215 39.38 -5.23 -4.26
C GLN A 215 40.11 -4.48 -3.14
N TYR A 216 39.35 -3.79 -2.27
CA TYR A 216 39.88 -2.94 -1.20
C TYR A 216 39.93 -3.62 0.19
N TYR A 217 39.60 -4.91 0.30
CA TYR A 217 39.39 -5.56 1.61
C TYR A 217 40.68 -5.85 2.38
N ASP A 218 41.81 -5.97 1.70
CA ASP A 218 43.15 -6.18 2.28
C ASP A 218 43.95 -4.87 2.37
N GLN A 219 43.35 -3.74 1.99
CA GLN A 219 43.96 -2.42 2.01
C GLN A 219 43.68 -1.73 3.35
N GLU A 220 44.59 -0.84 3.77
CA GLU A 220 44.42 -0.01 4.96
C GLU A 220 43.29 1.02 4.77
N LEU A 221 43.17 1.55 3.55
CA LEU A 221 42.19 2.55 3.18
C LEU A 221 41.09 1.95 2.31
N ARG A 222 39.86 2.42 2.53
CA ARG A 222 38.62 1.94 1.89
C ARG A 222 37.94 3.10 1.16
N PRO A 223 37.02 2.84 0.22
CA PRO A 223 36.32 3.88 -0.55
C PRO A 223 35.21 4.58 0.27
N ASP A 224 35.58 5.04 1.45
CA ASP A 224 34.69 5.55 2.48
C ASP A 224 34.10 6.92 2.07
N ASP A 225 34.90 7.78 1.44
CA ASP A 225 34.45 9.08 0.95
C ASP A 225 33.41 8.92 -0.17
N GLY A 226 33.70 8.05 -1.15
CA GLY A 226 32.78 7.73 -2.23
C GLY A 226 31.46 7.14 -1.73
N LEU A 227 31.52 6.22 -0.76
CA LEU A 227 30.34 5.62 -0.15
C LEU A 227 29.54 6.64 0.70
N ALA A 228 30.22 7.52 1.44
CA ALA A 228 29.58 8.60 2.19
C ALA A 228 28.83 9.54 1.25
N ILE A 229 29.42 9.95 0.12
CA ILE A 229 28.77 10.79 -0.89
C ILE A 229 27.54 10.08 -1.48
N ALA A 230 27.66 8.79 -1.82
CA ALA A 230 26.54 8.01 -2.30
C ALA A 230 25.39 7.99 -1.28
N ARG A 231 25.70 7.82 0.01
CA ARG A 231 24.70 7.89 1.08
C ARG A 231 24.08 9.28 1.21
N MET A 232 24.87 10.35 1.14
CA MET A 232 24.36 11.72 1.24
C MET A 232 23.34 12.01 0.15
N ILE A 233 23.63 11.61 -1.09
CA ILE A 233 22.70 11.74 -2.21
C ILE A 233 21.42 10.94 -1.96
N GLY A 234 21.54 9.66 -1.57
CA GLY A 234 20.37 8.84 -1.25
C GLY A 234 19.53 9.46 -0.14
N HIS A 235 20.16 9.98 0.92
CA HIS A 235 19.46 10.58 2.06
C HIS A 235 18.66 11.84 1.69
N VAL A 236 19.13 12.62 0.71
CA VAL A 236 18.35 13.72 0.14
C VAL A 236 17.08 13.19 -0.55
N THR A 237 17.18 12.05 -1.24
CA THR A 237 16.02 11.43 -1.93
C THR A 237 14.98 10.81 -1.02
N TYR A 238 15.34 10.48 0.23
CA TYR A 238 14.42 9.79 1.13
C TYR A 238 13.46 10.73 1.86
N LEU A 239 13.82 12.01 1.97
CA LEU A 239 13.08 13.03 2.70
C LEU A 239 12.32 13.94 1.73
N SER A 240 11.20 14.51 2.19
CA SER A 240 10.48 15.53 1.41
C SER A 240 11.14 16.90 1.53
N ASP A 241 10.89 17.77 0.55
CA ASP A 241 11.27 19.19 0.58
C ASP A 241 10.76 19.89 1.85
N ARG A 242 9.50 19.63 2.24
CA ARG A 242 8.91 20.19 3.47
C ARG A 242 9.65 19.75 4.72
N THR A 243 10.06 18.49 4.80
CA THR A 243 10.81 17.95 5.94
C THR A 243 12.22 18.52 5.99
N MET A 244 12.88 18.66 4.83
CA MET A 244 14.16 19.35 4.73
C MET A 244 14.05 20.80 5.26
N SER A 245 13.10 21.59 4.76
CA SER A 245 12.88 22.96 5.23
C SER A 245 12.60 23.04 6.72
N ARG A 246 11.64 22.25 7.23
CA ARG A 246 11.31 22.27 8.67
C ARG A 246 12.50 21.89 9.57
N LYS A 247 13.33 20.95 9.13
CA LYS A 247 14.44 20.42 9.93
C LYS A 247 15.68 21.32 9.90
N PHE A 248 15.94 22.01 8.79
CA PHE A 248 17.21 22.73 8.59
C PHE A 248 17.07 24.24 8.47
N ASP A 249 15.94 24.78 8.00
CA ASP A 249 15.78 26.23 7.85
C ASP A 249 15.85 27.00 9.18
N PRO A 250 15.27 26.51 10.30
CA PRO A 250 15.33 27.23 11.58
C PRO A 250 16.75 27.47 12.10
N ASP A 251 17.65 26.50 11.91
CA ASP A 251 19.02 26.51 12.41
C ASP A 251 20.05 26.54 11.26
N ARG A 252 19.67 27.07 10.08
CA ARG A 252 20.44 26.97 8.83
C ARG A 252 21.91 27.38 8.96
N GLU A 253 22.16 28.44 9.72
CA GLU A 253 23.48 29.06 9.94
C GLU A 253 24.16 28.58 11.23
N HIS A 254 23.64 27.54 11.88
CA HIS A 254 24.19 26.94 13.11
C HIS A 254 24.60 25.47 12.89
N PRO A 255 25.69 25.20 12.12
CA PRO A 255 26.13 23.85 11.81
C PRO A 255 26.80 23.12 12.97
N ARG A 256 26.80 21.78 12.91
CA ARG A 256 27.55 20.93 13.84
C ARG A 256 29.02 20.82 13.42
N GLU A 257 29.89 20.46 14.36
CA GLU A 257 31.27 20.15 14.03
C GLU A 257 31.37 18.87 13.17
N VAL A 258 32.01 18.99 12.00
CA VAL A 258 32.30 17.91 11.05
C VAL A 258 33.73 18.01 10.51
N ALA A 259 34.20 16.99 9.78
CA ALA A 259 35.60 16.89 9.36
C ALA A 259 36.01 17.98 8.35
N TYR A 260 35.16 18.30 7.37
CA TYR A 260 35.51 19.23 6.29
C TYR A 260 34.98 20.64 6.54
N ALA A 261 35.82 21.65 6.31
CA ALA A 261 35.50 23.05 6.60
C ALA A 261 34.33 23.61 5.77
N TYR A 262 34.14 23.15 4.52
CA TYR A 262 33.04 23.62 3.66
C TYR A 262 31.67 23.05 4.06
N GLU A 263 31.64 21.90 4.74
CA GLU A 263 30.41 21.31 5.29
C GLU A 263 29.96 21.99 6.59
N LYS A 264 30.81 22.85 7.17
CA LYS A 264 30.54 23.67 8.36
C LYS A 264 29.92 25.04 8.04
N GLU A 265 29.50 25.30 6.81
CA GLU A 265 28.84 26.57 6.47
C GLU A 265 27.34 26.52 6.77
N PHE A 266 26.69 25.35 6.58
CA PHE A 266 25.25 25.17 6.75
C PHE A 266 24.90 23.91 7.55
N SER A 267 23.84 23.98 8.36
CA SER A 267 23.40 22.86 9.20
C SER A 267 23.07 21.60 8.42
N VAL A 268 22.49 21.72 7.22
CA VAL A 268 22.23 20.61 6.30
C VAL A 268 23.52 19.90 5.86
N GLY A 269 24.61 20.64 5.61
CA GLY A 269 25.91 20.09 5.24
C GLY A 269 26.48 19.22 6.37
N SER A 270 26.51 19.77 7.59
CA SER A 270 26.99 19.05 8.77
C SER A 270 26.13 17.81 9.11
N TYR A 271 24.82 17.84 8.82
CA TYR A 271 23.93 16.69 9.00
C TYR A 271 24.20 15.59 7.99
N LEU A 272 24.32 15.93 6.71
CA LEU A 272 24.58 14.97 5.64
C LEU A 272 25.94 14.27 5.85
N ALA A 273 26.97 15.01 6.23
CA ALA A 273 28.29 14.46 6.57
C ALA A 273 28.21 13.44 7.72
N TYR A 274 27.46 13.77 8.79
CA TYR A 274 27.24 12.84 9.91
C TYR A 274 26.49 11.57 9.49
N GLN A 275 25.45 11.69 8.65
CA GLN A 275 24.72 10.53 8.13
C GLN A 275 25.58 9.67 7.19
N GLY A 276 26.44 10.30 6.38
CA GLY A 276 27.42 9.63 5.54
C GLY A 276 28.41 8.80 6.37
N GLY A 277 29.07 9.41 7.35
CA GLY A 277 30.05 8.74 8.21
C GLY A 277 29.48 7.51 8.93
N ARG A 278 28.31 7.65 9.58
CA ARG A 278 27.66 6.51 10.26
C ARG A 278 27.23 5.39 9.32
N PHE A 279 26.95 5.68 8.06
CA PHE A 279 26.58 4.66 7.10
C PHE A 279 27.78 3.85 6.63
N VAL A 280 28.92 4.50 6.42
CA VAL A 280 30.19 3.85 6.06
C VAL A 280 30.61 2.82 7.10
N GLU A 281 30.40 3.10 8.40
CA GLU A 281 30.72 2.16 9.48
C GLU A 281 29.96 0.82 9.40
N ARG A 282 28.78 0.80 8.77
CA ARG A 282 27.86 -0.37 8.79
C ARG A 282 27.57 -0.97 7.42
N PHE A 283 28.11 -0.40 6.34
CA PHE A 283 27.77 -0.80 4.97
C PHE A 283 29.00 -0.94 4.09
N ASP A 284 28.96 -1.89 3.15
CA ASP A 284 30.04 -2.16 2.22
C ASP A 284 29.78 -1.54 0.84
N ALA A 285 30.79 -0.89 0.26
CA ALA A 285 30.65 -0.14 -0.99
C ALA A 285 30.30 -1.04 -2.19
N ASN A 286 30.94 -2.21 -2.33
CA ASN A 286 30.59 -3.17 -3.37
C ASN A 286 29.17 -3.72 -3.18
N SER A 287 28.74 -3.94 -1.94
CA SER A 287 27.37 -4.35 -1.64
C SER A 287 26.37 -3.26 -2.04
N TYR A 288 26.66 -1.98 -1.77
CA TYR A 288 25.83 -0.85 -2.24
C TYR A 288 25.73 -0.81 -3.76
N VAL A 289 26.86 -0.97 -4.47
CA VAL A 289 26.89 -1.06 -5.93
C VAL A 289 26.04 -2.24 -6.42
N THR A 290 26.19 -3.40 -5.81
CA THR A 290 25.48 -4.64 -6.19
C THR A 290 23.97 -4.49 -6.03
N LEU A 291 23.51 -4.00 -4.88
CA LEU A 291 22.09 -3.86 -4.57
C LEU A 291 21.42 -2.75 -5.39
N SER A 292 22.07 -1.58 -5.53
CA SER A 292 21.53 -0.51 -6.37
C SER A 292 21.43 -0.91 -7.85
N LEU A 293 22.40 -1.66 -8.38
CA LEU A 293 22.29 -2.22 -9.73
C LEU A 293 21.14 -3.24 -9.85
N ALA A 294 20.90 -4.07 -8.83
CA ALA A 294 19.77 -5.00 -8.86
C ALA A 294 18.42 -4.24 -8.92
N MET A 295 18.30 -3.12 -8.19
CA MET A 295 17.14 -2.23 -8.25
C MET A 295 16.97 -1.56 -9.62
N ASP A 296 18.05 -1.03 -10.19
CA ASP A 296 18.03 -0.40 -11.52
C ASP A 296 17.54 -1.33 -12.62
N HIS A 297 17.90 -2.61 -12.51
CA HIS A 297 17.52 -3.62 -13.48
C HIS A 297 16.10 -4.15 -13.26
N PHE A 298 15.45 -3.87 -12.13
CA PHE A 298 14.08 -4.31 -11.87
C PHE A 298 13.06 -3.56 -12.74
N ASN A 299 12.38 -4.28 -13.64
CA ASN A 299 11.34 -3.70 -14.48
C ASN A 299 10.30 -4.74 -14.91
N LEU A 300 9.20 -4.82 -14.17
CA LEU A 300 8.13 -5.79 -14.43
C LEU A 300 7.49 -5.62 -15.81
N GLY A 301 7.31 -4.37 -16.27
CA GLY A 301 6.69 -4.10 -17.56
C GLY A 301 7.54 -4.60 -18.74
N ARG A 302 8.86 -4.42 -18.66
CA ARG A 302 9.80 -4.93 -19.66
C ARG A 302 9.89 -6.45 -19.60
N ASP A 303 10.01 -7.01 -18.40
CA ASP A 303 10.33 -8.43 -18.21
C ASP A 303 9.12 -9.34 -18.52
N HIS A 304 7.90 -8.81 -18.45
CA HIS A 304 6.66 -9.53 -18.79
C HIS A 304 5.93 -8.99 -20.04
N GLY A 305 6.49 -8.00 -20.74
CA GLY A 305 5.89 -7.37 -21.92
C GLY A 305 4.88 -6.25 -21.62
N SER A 306 4.15 -6.35 -20.50
CA SER A 306 3.39 -5.23 -19.93
C SER A 306 3.26 -5.37 -18.41
N LEU A 307 2.87 -4.28 -17.73
CA LEU A 307 2.63 -4.32 -16.29
C LEU A 307 1.41 -5.19 -15.96
N GLU A 308 0.38 -5.13 -16.79
CA GLU A 308 -0.84 -5.95 -16.68
C GLU A 308 -0.51 -7.44 -16.78
N ALA A 309 0.35 -7.85 -17.71
CA ALA A 309 0.79 -9.23 -17.86
C ALA A 309 1.60 -9.74 -16.65
N ALA A 310 2.38 -8.86 -16.01
CA ALA A 310 3.04 -9.19 -14.75
C ALA A 310 2.01 -9.39 -13.62
N MET A 311 1.05 -8.46 -13.48
CA MET A 311 0.04 -8.47 -12.42
C MET A 311 -1.01 -9.59 -12.59
N GLU A 312 -1.27 -10.05 -13.81
CA GLU A 312 -2.16 -11.20 -14.10
C GLU A 312 -1.70 -12.47 -13.37
N ARG A 313 -0.40 -12.63 -13.14
CA ARG A 313 0.19 -13.82 -12.49
C ARG A 313 -0.07 -13.89 -10.99
N ILE A 314 -0.42 -12.77 -10.37
CA ILE A 314 -0.65 -12.69 -8.93
C ILE A 314 -1.96 -13.40 -8.58
N ALA A 315 -1.90 -14.38 -7.68
CA ALA A 315 -3.07 -15.08 -7.15
C ALA A 315 -3.50 -14.59 -5.76
N SER A 316 -2.58 -13.98 -5.02
CA SER A 316 -2.80 -13.52 -3.66
C SER A 316 -3.40 -12.11 -3.61
N PRO A 317 -4.18 -11.77 -2.57
CA PRO A 317 -4.55 -10.38 -2.28
C PRO A 317 -3.33 -9.46 -2.11
N VAL A 318 -3.46 -8.22 -2.56
CA VAL A 318 -2.39 -7.20 -2.47
C VAL A 318 -2.87 -5.96 -1.71
N LEU A 319 -2.08 -5.51 -0.75
CA LEU A 319 -2.21 -4.20 -0.12
C LEU A 319 -1.09 -3.28 -0.63
N ILE A 320 -1.43 -2.09 -1.11
CA ILE A 320 -0.46 -1.08 -1.55
C ILE A 320 -0.62 0.20 -0.72
N ALA A 321 0.40 0.57 0.04
CA ALA A 321 0.46 1.87 0.71
C ALA A 321 1.58 2.73 0.09
N SER A 322 1.20 3.92 -0.35
CA SER A 322 2.11 4.94 -0.89
C SER A 322 2.04 6.21 -0.06
N PHE A 323 3.03 7.09 -0.21
CA PHE A 323 3.15 8.30 0.62
C PHE A 323 3.21 9.53 -0.27
N ARG A 324 2.31 10.50 -0.05
CA ARG A 324 2.04 11.63 -0.96
C ARG A 324 3.30 12.41 -1.35
N THR A 325 4.25 12.57 -0.43
CA THR A 325 5.48 13.35 -0.65
C THR A 325 6.70 12.51 -1.03
N ASP A 326 6.53 11.20 -1.25
CA ASP A 326 7.59 10.36 -1.80
C ASP A 326 7.86 10.78 -3.25
N TRP A 327 9.11 11.19 -3.50
CA TRP A 327 9.57 11.59 -4.82
C TRP A 327 10.62 10.62 -5.39
N LEU A 328 11.11 9.69 -4.58
CA LEU A 328 11.95 8.59 -5.04
C LEU A 328 11.09 7.58 -5.78
N PHE A 329 10.03 7.07 -5.11
CA PHE A 329 8.99 6.20 -5.68
C PHE A 329 7.61 6.88 -5.61
N PRO A 330 7.29 7.77 -6.56
CA PRO A 330 6.10 8.60 -6.48
C PRO A 330 4.80 7.81 -6.38
N PRO A 331 3.76 8.32 -5.71
CA PRO A 331 2.43 7.70 -5.65
C PRO A 331 1.86 7.34 -7.03
N ALA A 332 2.26 8.05 -8.09
CA ALA A 332 1.91 7.71 -9.46
C ALA A 332 2.34 6.29 -9.87
N HIS A 333 3.48 5.80 -9.38
CA HIS A 333 3.95 4.44 -9.65
C HIS A 333 3.07 3.41 -8.93
N SER A 334 2.65 3.69 -7.69
CA SER A 334 1.71 2.85 -6.94
C SER A 334 0.34 2.82 -7.60
N ARG A 335 -0.19 3.98 -8.03
CA ARG A 335 -1.45 4.06 -8.78
C ARG A 335 -1.42 3.21 -10.06
N ARG A 336 -0.32 3.20 -10.81
CA ARG A 336 -0.17 2.33 -11.99
C ARG A 336 -0.23 0.84 -11.64
N MET A 337 0.39 0.42 -10.53
CA MET A 337 0.29 -0.98 -10.08
C MET A 337 -1.13 -1.35 -9.67
N VAL A 338 -1.81 -0.45 -8.94
CA VAL A 338 -3.22 -0.62 -8.57
C VAL A 338 -4.11 -0.71 -9.81
N ASP A 339 -3.90 0.17 -10.80
CA ASP A 339 -4.65 0.18 -12.06
C ASP A 339 -4.45 -1.13 -12.83
N ALA A 340 -3.22 -1.62 -12.92
CA ALA A 340 -2.92 -2.91 -13.56
C ALA A 340 -3.56 -4.10 -12.82
N LEU A 341 -3.54 -4.12 -11.48
CA LEU A 341 -4.22 -5.14 -10.67
C LEU A 341 -5.75 -5.10 -10.88
N MET A 342 -6.36 -3.92 -10.85
CA MET A 342 -7.79 -3.74 -11.06
C MET A 342 -8.21 -4.14 -12.48
N ALA A 343 -7.42 -3.81 -13.50
CA ALA A 343 -7.67 -4.21 -14.88
C ALA A 343 -7.66 -5.74 -15.06
N GLN A 344 -6.89 -6.45 -14.22
CA GLN A 344 -6.83 -7.91 -14.19
C GLN A 344 -7.81 -8.54 -13.19
N GLY A 345 -8.72 -7.76 -12.61
CA GLY A 345 -9.72 -8.24 -11.64
C GLY A 345 -9.13 -8.81 -10.36
N LYS A 346 -7.90 -8.39 -9.98
CA LYS A 346 -7.21 -8.88 -8.78
C LYS A 346 -7.75 -8.20 -7.52
N SER A 347 -7.72 -8.94 -6.40
CA SER A 347 -8.05 -8.40 -5.09
C SER A 347 -6.96 -7.44 -4.63
N VAL A 348 -7.26 -6.14 -4.68
CA VAL A 348 -6.34 -5.08 -4.28
C VAL A 348 -7.02 -4.11 -3.33
N SER A 349 -6.32 -3.76 -2.25
CA SER A 349 -6.62 -2.60 -1.44
C SER A 349 -5.47 -1.61 -1.53
N ALA A 350 -5.76 -0.32 -1.58
CA ALA A 350 -4.70 0.68 -1.70
C ALA A 350 -5.01 2.00 -1.02
N ILE A 351 -3.96 2.62 -0.46
CA ILE A 351 -3.99 3.92 0.19
C ILE A 351 -2.79 4.78 -0.25
N GLU A 352 -3.04 6.07 -0.38
CA GLU A 352 -2.05 7.13 -0.48
C GLU A 352 -2.10 7.93 0.83
N VAL A 353 -1.16 7.63 1.72
CA VAL A 353 -1.04 8.26 3.03
C VAL A 353 -0.58 9.71 2.85
N ASP A 354 -1.31 10.64 3.46
CA ASP A 354 -0.96 12.06 3.50
C ASP A 354 0.20 12.29 4.48
N SER A 355 1.41 11.93 4.04
CA SER A 355 2.63 12.06 4.80
C SER A 355 3.49 13.20 4.25
N ASP A 356 4.11 13.97 5.15
CA ASP A 356 5.18 14.92 4.83
C ASP A 356 6.58 14.27 4.90
N CYS A 357 6.71 12.97 5.21
CA CYS A 357 7.98 12.34 5.51
C CYS A 357 8.76 11.83 4.28
N GLY A 358 8.17 11.85 3.09
CA GLY A 358 8.81 11.33 1.88
C GLY A 358 8.83 9.81 1.82
N HIS A 359 9.92 9.25 1.27
CA HIS A 359 10.10 7.81 1.10
C HIS A 359 10.24 7.07 2.44
N ASP A 360 10.92 7.68 3.42
CA ASP A 360 11.17 7.08 4.73
C ASP A 360 9.92 6.99 5.62
N ALA A 361 8.76 7.50 5.18
CA ALA A 361 7.52 7.53 5.95
C ALA A 361 7.12 6.16 6.55
N PHE A 362 7.36 5.05 5.83
CA PHE A 362 7.04 3.70 6.32
C PHE A 362 7.97 3.20 7.46
N LEU A 363 9.07 3.92 7.73
CA LEU A 363 10.04 3.63 8.79
C LEU A 363 9.89 4.59 9.99
N LEU A 364 8.88 5.47 9.96
CA LEU A 364 8.64 6.51 10.96
C LEU A 364 7.30 6.29 11.66
N GLU A 365 7.24 6.68 12.94
CA GLU A 365 6.03 6.56 13.77
C GLU A 365 4.91 7.51 13.33
N ASN A 366 5.26 8.62 12.68
CA ASN A 366 4.35 9.71 12.29
C ASN A 366 3.09 9.20 11.59
N ASP A 367 3.27 8.28 10.66
CA ASP A 367 2.20 7.79 9.79
C ASP A 367 1.74 6.37 10.16
N LEU A 368 2.38 5.75 11.16
CA LEU A 368 2.10 4.38 11.60
C LEU A 368 0.66 4.21 12.10
N HIS A 369 0.09 5.25 12.68
CA HIS A 369 -1.32 5.26 13.09
C HIS A 369 -2.30 5.07 11.92
N VAL A 370 -1.87 5.31 10.68
CA VAL A 370 -2.67 5.08 9.46
C VAL A 370 -2.34 3.72 8.86
N TYR A 371 -1.08 3.46 8.49
CA TYR A 371 -0.73 2.25 7.75
C TYR A 371 -0.57 1.01 8.65
N GLY A 372 -0.33 1.18 9.96
CA GLY A 372 -0.21 0.09 10.93
C GLY A 372 -1.52 -0.68 11.12
N PRO A 373 -2.64 -0.03 11.50
CA PRO A 373 -3.95 -0.69 11.57
C PRO A 373 -4.40 -1.30 10.24
N LEU A 374 -4.05 -0.65 9.12
CA LEU A 374 -4.30 -1.17 7.78
C LEU A 374 -3.57 -2.50 7.53
N MET A 375 -2.28 -2.56 7.86
CA MET A 375 -1.48 -3.78 7.77
C MET A 375 -2.03 -4.88 8.68
N ALA A 376 -2.33 -4.56 9.94
CA ALA A 376 -2.87 -5.52 10.90
C ALA A 376 -4.19 -6.13 10.42
N GLY A 377 -5.14 -5.28 10.00
CA GLY A 377 -6.43 -5.72 9.45
C GLY A 377 -6.26 -6.58 8.20
N PHE A 378 -5.32 -6.22 7.32
CA PHE A 378 -5.02 -6.98 6.11
C PHE A 378 -4.39 -8.35 6.39
N LEU A 379 -3.47 -8.43 7.36
CA LEU A 379 -2.86 -9.68 7.81
C LEU A 379 -3.89 -10.61 8.44
N ASP A 380 -4.85 -10.05 9.18
CA ASP A 380 -5.88 -10.82 9.89
C ASP A 380 -6.91 -11.41 8.95
N GLN A 381 -7.42 -10.60 8.03
CA GLN A 381 -8.53 -11.00 7.18
C GLN A 381 -8.06 -11.64 5.87
N GLY A 382 -6.87 -11.28 5.36
CA GLY A 382 -6.41 -11.62 4.02
C GLY A 382 -7.46 -11.23 2.97
N CYS A 383 -7.50 -9.95 2.53
CA CYS A 383 -8.58 -9.40 1.70
C CYS A 383 -8.96 -10.28 0.49
N GLY A 384 -9.96 -11.14 0.64
CA GLY A 384 -10.46 -12.00 -0.42
C GLY A 384 -11.88 -11.59 -0.80
N CYS A 385 -12.07 -11.18 -2.05
CA CYS A 385 -13.32 -11.46 -2.75
C CYS A 385 -13.37 -12.99 -2.86
N VAL A 386 -14.14 -13.67 -2.01
CA VAL A 386 -14.13 -15.14 -1.97
C VAL A 386 -14.66 -15.69 -3.30
N ALA A 387 -13.75 -16.17 -4.15
CA ALA A 387 -14.08 -17.19 -5.11
C ALA A 387 -14.22 -18.53 -4.36
N ALA A 388 -15.47 -18.93 -4.12
CA ALA A 388 -15.97 -20.24 -3.71
C ALA A 388 -15.00 -21.24 -3.02
N GLY A 389 -15.23 -21.47 -1.71
CA GLY A 389 -14.73 -22.65 -0.99
C GLY A 389 -14.50 -22.37 0.51
N LEU A 390 -15.55 -22.44 1.33
CA LEU A 390 -15.39 -22.50 2.78
C LEU A 390 -14.83 -23.88 3.17
N PRO A 391 -13.82 -23.98 4.05
CA PRO A 391 -13.53 -25.21 4.76
C PRO A 391 -14.69 -25.53 5.71
N GLU A 392 -15.26 -26.73 5.62
CA GLU A 392 -16.14 -27.27 6.65
C GLU A 392 -15.32 -27.48 7.93
N GLY A 393 -15.69 -26.83 9.05
CA GLY A 393 -15.15 -27.21 10.37
C GLY A 393 -14.80 -26.13 11.39
N ALA A 394 -15.36 -24.91 11.32
CA ALA A 394 -15.20 -23.91 12.40
C ALA A 394 -16.52 -23.67 13.16
N GLU A 395 -17.03 -24.72 13.82
CA GLU A 395 -18.03 -24.58 14.89
C GLU A 395 -17.32 -24.43 16.24
N ALA A 396 -17.07 -23.19 16.69
CA ALA A 396 -17.01 -22.84 18.12
C ALA A 396 -16.83 -21.33 18.32
N ALA A 397 -17.92 -20.64 18.70
CA ALA A 397 -18.00 -19.59 19.73
C ALA A 397 -19.29 -18.79 19.56
N ARG A 398 -20.44 -19.45 19.78
CA ARG A 398 -21.68 -18.75 20.14
C ARG A 398 -21.56 -18.36 21.60
N ASN A 399 -21.02 -17.18 21.88
CA ASN A 399 -21.31 -16.47 23.12
C ASN A 399 -21.52 -15.00 22.80
N GLY A 400 -22.74 -14.55 23.09
CA GLY A 400 -23.23 -13.24 22.75
C GLY A 400 -22.52 -12.13 23.50
N GLN A 401 -21.92 -11.24 22.73
CA GLN A 401 -22.00 -9.80 22.88
C GLN A 401 -21.79 -9.26 21.47
N ALA A 402 -22.88 -8.86 20.82
CA ALA A 402 -22.79 -8.06 19.62
C ALA A 402 -22.04 -6.79 20.02
N ALA A 403 -20.76 -6.70 19.69
CA ALA A 403 -20.02 -5.46 19.79
C ALA A 403 -20.78 -4.46 18.91
N GLU A 404 -21.40 -3.47 19.55
CA GLU A 404 -21.99 -2.32 18.87
C GLU A 404 -20.87 -1.65 18.08
N THR A 405 -20.75 -2.01 16.80
CA THR A 405 -19.92 -1.31 15.83
C THR A 405 -20.53 0.07 15.68
N ASN A 406 -20.02 1.04 16.45
CA ASN A 406 -20.44 2.43 16.45
C ASN A 406 -19.91 3.16 15.18
N VAL A 407 -20.05 2.52 14.01
CA VAL A 407 -19.60 3.03 12.71
C VAL A 407 -20.79 3.78 12.09
N ARG A 408 -20.97 5.02 12.53
CA ARG A 408 -21.98 5.93 12.01
C ARG A 408 -21.56 6.34 10.59
N SER A 409 -22.43 6.14 9.61
CA SER A 409 -22.31 6.81 8.31
C SER A 409 -22.17 8.32 8.56
N ILE A 410 -21.28 9.01 7.83
CA ILE A 410 -21.19 10.47 7.89
C ILE A 410 -22.48 11.17 7.44
N PHE A 411 -23.47 10.44 6.92
CA PHE A 411 -24.70 10.99 6.36
C PHE A 411 -25.97 10.76 7.22
N TYR A 412 -26.22 9.57 7.80
CA TYR A 412 -27.51 9.26 8.48
C TYR A 412 -27.39 8.21 9.60
N GLN A 413 -28.27 8.29 10.61
CA GLN A 413 -28.38 7.30 11.69
C GLN A 413 -29.13 6.02 11.27
N ASN A 414 -30.06 6.09 10.29
CA ASN A 414 -30.79 4.94 9.73
C ASN A 414 -30.54 4.83 8.20
N ARG A 415 -29.70 3.88 7.78
CA ARG A 415 -29.37 3.64 6.35
C ARG A 415 -30.38 2.71 5.68
N LEU A 416 -31.64 3.15 5.58
CA LEU A 416 -32.74 2.42 4.92
C LEU A 416 -32.46 2.14 3.43
N ASP A 417 -31.66 2.99 2.79
CA ASP A 417 -31.24 2.85 1.41
C ASP A 417 -30.44 1.58 1.16
N LEU A 418 -29.55 1.20 2.08
CA LEU A 418 -28.64 0.07 1.88
C LEU A 418 -29.36 -1.27 1.73
N ASP A 419 -30.43 -1.52 2.49
CA ASP A 419 -31.19 -2.77 2.39
C ASP A 419 -31.98 -2.84 1.08
N ARG A 420 -32.53 -1.71 0.63
CA ARG A 420 -33.22 -1.59 -0.65
C ARG A 420 -32.26 -1.76 -1.82
N ILE A 421 -31.10 -1.08 -1.79
CA ILE A 421 -30.03 -1.23 -2.78
C ILE A 421 -29.58 -2.70 -2.84
N GLY A 422 -29.33 -3.32 -1.70
CA GLY A 422 -28.98 -4.73 -1.64
C GLY A 422 -30.05 -5.61 -2.30
N GLY A 423 -31.33 -5.36 -2.03
CA GLY A 423 -32.46 -6.07 -2.65
C GLY A 423 -32.50 -5.98 -4.19
N LEU A 424 -31.96 -4.91 -4.77
CA LEU A 424 -31.89 -4.69 -6.22
C LEU A 424 -30.69 -5.38 -6.89
N ILE A 425 -29.70 -5.81 -6.10
CA ILE A 425 -28.48 -6.44 -6.61
C ILE A 425 -28.68 -7.96 -6.69
N PRO A 426 -28.49 -8.57 -7.88
CA PRO A 426 -28.57 -10.02 -8.04
C PRO A 426 -27.54 -10.74 -7.16
N ALA A 427 -27.92 -11.93 -6.64
CA ALA A 427 -26.96 -12.78 -5.94
C ALA A 427 -25.80 -13.16 -6.86
N GLY A 428 -24.57 -13.18 -6.33
CA GLY A 428 -23.36 -13.49 -7.10
C GLY A 428 -22.87 -12.36 -8.02
N ALA A 429 -23.57 -11.23 -8.13
CA ALA A 429 -23.15 -10.12 -8.97
C ALA A 429 -21.77 -9.55 -8.56
N SER A 430 -21.01 -9.08 -9.54
CA SER A 430 -19.84 -8.24 -9.31
C SER A 430 -20.29 -6.79 -9.06
N VAL A 431 -19.80 -6.19 -7.97
CA VAL A 431 -20.24 -4.85 -7.52
C VAL A 431 -19.07 -3.91 -7.27
N LEU A 432 -19.17 -2.71 -7.83
CA LEU A 432 -18.32 -1.57 -7.51
C LEU A 432 -19.13 -0.53 -6.71
N ASP A 433 -18.69 -0.21 -5.51
CA ASP A 433 -19.33 0.79 -4.64
C ASP A 433 -18.51 2.09 -4.62
N LEU A 434 -19.07 3.14 -5.20
CA LEU A 434 -18.43 4.45 -5.37
C LEU A 434 -18.72 5.32 -4.14
N GLY A 435 -17.69 5.65 -3.36
CA GLY A 435 -17.86 6.33 -2.07
C GLY A 435 -18.40 5.38 -1.00
N CYS A 436 -17.75 4.23 -0.84
CA CYS A 436 -18.26 3.13 -0.02
C CYS A 436 -18.26 3.41 1.49
N GLY A 437 -17.63 4.50 1.94
CA GLY A 437 -17.43 4.81 3.36
C GLY A 437 -16.72 3.66 4.06
N ALA A 438 -17.16 3.34 5.27
CA ALA A 438 -16.64 2.21 6.06
C ALA A 438 -17.15 0.82 5.58
N GLY A 439 -17.67 0.72 4.34
CA GLY A 439 -17.95 -0.57 3.69
C GLY A 439 -19.24 -1.26 4.13
N GLN A 440 -20.20 -0.51 4.70
CA GLN A 440 -21.46 -1.07 5.22
C GLN A 440 -22.25 -1.84 4.14
N LEU A 441 -22.35 -1.27 2.92
CA LEU A 441 -23.02 -1.93 1.80
C LEU A 441 -22.26 -3.20 1.38
N LEU A 442 -20.96 -3.06 1.14
CA LEU A 442 -20.09 -4.16 0.71
C LEU A 442 -20.14 -5.34 1.71
N SER A 443 -20.14 -5.06 3.01
CA SER A 443 -20.26 -6.08 4.05
C SER A 443 -21.58 -6.85 3.96
N ARG A 444 -22.71 -6.15 3.74
CA ARG A 444 -24.03 -6.77 3.52
C ARG A 444 -24.07 -7.58 2.22
N LEU A 445 -23.48 -7.07 1.15
CA LEU A 445 -23.42 -7.76 -0.15
C LEU A 445 -22.55 -9.02 -0.09
N ARG A 446 -21.45 -8.99 0.67
CA ARG A 446 -20.60 -10.15 0.92
C ARG A 446 -21.38 -11.23 1.67
N ALA A 447 -22.13 -10.87 2.70
CA ALA A 447 -22.99 -11.80 3.44
C ALA A 447 -24.09 -12.44 2.57
N ARG A 448 -24.46 -11.78 1.46
CA ARG A 448 -25.42 -12.28 0.45
C ARG A 448 -24.77 -13.11 -0.67
N GLY A 449 -23.47 -13.34 -0.62
CA GLY A 449 -22.75 -14.18 -1.58
C GLY A 449 -22.42 -13.49 -2.91
N CYS A 450 -22.28 -12.16 -2.94
CA CYS A 450 -21.73 -11.48 -4.13
C CYS A 450 -20.27 -11.89 -4.35
N ALA A 451 -19.90 -12.21 -5.59
CA ALA A 451 -18.62 -12.87 -5.89
C ALA A 451 -17.43 -11.90 -5.86
N THR A 452 -17.59 -10.69 -6.42
CA THR A 452 -16.52 -9.69 -6.54
C THR A 452 -17.02 -8.35 -6.01
N LEU A 453 -16.34 -7.81 -5.01
CA LEU A 453 -16.73 -6.58 -4.34
C LEU A 453 -15.53 -5.64 -4.27
N LEU A 454 -15.70 -4.41 -4.76
CA LEU A 454 -14.68 -3.37 -4.68
C LEU A 454 -15.30 -2.05 -4.23
N GLY A 455 -14.69 -1.40 -3.25
CA GLY A 455 -15.03 -0.04 -2.84
C GLY A 455 -14.04 0.99 -3.37
N LEU A 456 -14.54 2.17 -3.74
CA LEU A 456 -13.73 3.38 -3.87
C LEU A 456 -14.06 4.33 -2.73
N GLU A 457 -13.03 4.85 -2.06
CA GLU A 457 -13.20 5.76 -0.93
C GLU A 457 -12.08 6.80 -0.94
N LEU A 458 -12.33 8.00 -0.45
CA LEU A 458 -11.31 9.05 -0.34
C LEU A 458 -10.77 9.17 1.09
N ASN A 459 -11.60 8.89 2.10
CA ASN A 459 -11.28 9.03 3.51
C ASN A 459 -10.37 7.87 4.01
N PRO A 460 -9.16 8.16 4.51
CA PRO A 460 -8.23 7.15 5.02
C PRO A 460 -8.79 6.24 6.11
N GLN A 461 -9.55 6.78 7.08
CA GLN A 461 -10.10 5.99 8.18
C GLN A 461 -11.12 4.97 7.68
N SER A 462 -12.00 5.38 6.76
CA SER A 462 -12.98 4.49 6.15
C SER A 462 -12.33 3.34 5.37
N ILE A 463 -11.17 3.60 4.74
CA ILE A 463 -10.38 2.58 4.06
C ILE A 463 -9.80 1.57 5.07
N VAL A 464 -9.25 2.04 6.18
CA VAL A 464 -8.76 1.19 7.27
C VAL A 464 -9.90 0.31 7.81
N ASP A 465 -11.07 0.89 8.06
CA ASP A 465 -12.24 0.17 8.55
C ASP A 465 -12.72 -0.91 7.56
N CYS A 466 -12.69 -0.62 6.26
CA CYS A 466 -13.02 -1.60 5.21
C CYS A 466 -12.04 -2.77 5.19
N VAL A 467 -10.74 -2.49 5.21
CA VAL A 467 -9.70 -3.53 5.19
C VAL A 467 -9.72 -4.37 6.46
N GLY A 468 -9.95 -3.76 7.64
CA GLY A 468 -10.15 -4.48 8.90
C GLY A 468 -11.35 -5.43 8.88
N GLN A 469 -12.34 -5.15 8.03
CA GLN A 469 -13.47 -6.05 7.76
C GLN A 469 -13.20 -7.07 6.64
N GLY A 470 -12.02 -7.06 6.01
CA GLY A 470 -11.66 -7.94 4.90
C GLY A 470 -12.29 -7.54 3.56
N LEU A 471 -12.63 -6.27 3.37
CA LEU A 471 -13.17 -5.74 2.13
C LEU A 471 -12.03 -5.18 1.25
N CYS A 472 -12.17 -5.31 -0.07
CA CYS A 472 -11.26 -4.67 -1.02
C CYS A 472 -11.67 -3.21 -1.23
N VAL A 473 -10.74 -2.28 -1.01
CA VAL A 473 -11.01 -0.84 -1.14
C VAL A 473 -9.79 -0.10 -1.67
N VAL A 474 -10.02 0.79 -2.63
CA VAL A 474 -8.95 1.58 -3.25
C VAL A 474 -9.22 3.06 -3.03
N GLN A 475 -8.19 3.79 -2.58
CA GLN A 475 -8.28 5.23 -2.46
C GLN A 475 -8.37 5.89 -3.84
N ARG A 476 -9.52 6.49 -4.17
CA ARG A 476 -9.70 7.25 -5.41
C ARG A 476 -10.65 8.43 -5.23
N ASP A 477 -10.28 9.52 -5.89
CA ASP A 477 -11.16 10.65 -6.08
C ASP A 477 -11.98 10.45 -7.37
N LEU A 478 -13.29 10.35 -7.20
CA LEU A 478 -14.26 10.14 -8.27
C LEU A 478 -14.32 11.33 -9.25
N ASP A 479 -13.94 12.54 -8.84
CA ASP A 479 -13.92 13.71 -9.73
C ASP A 479 -12.84 13.58 -10.83
N HIS A 480 -11.84 12.72 -10.64
CA HIS A 480 -10.83 12.36 -11.63
C HIS A 480 -11.26 11.22 -12.58
N GLY A 481 -12.44 10.63 -12.37
CA GLY A 481 -13.06 9.62 -13.23
C GLY A 481 -12.62 8.17 -12.94
N LEU A 482 -13.12 7.22 -13.74
CA LEU A 482 -12.98 5.77 -13.52
C LEU A 482 -12.16 5.07 -14.62
N ARG A 483 -11.21 5.79 -15.23
CA ARG A 483 -10.45 5.34 -16.41
C ARG A 483 -9.65 4.04 -16.22
N ALA A 484 -9.31 3.71 -14.98
CA ALA A 484 -8.59 2.49 -14.64
C ALA A 484 -9.43 1.22 -14.83
N PHE A 485 -10.76 1.36 -14.86
CA PHE A 485 -11.69 0.25 -15.02
C PHE A 485 -12.04 0.01 -16.49
N ALA A 486 -12.10 -1.26 -16.86
CA ALA A 486 -12.55 -1.68 -18.18
C ALA A 486 -14.06 -1.45 -18.37
N ASP A 487 -14.47 -1.34 -19.64
CA ASP A 487 -15.89 -1.23 -19.99
C ASP A 487 -16.65 -2.49 -19.57
N GLY A 488 -17.77 -2.33 -18.88
CA GLY A 488 -18.62 -3.43 -18.44
C GLY A 488 -17.96 -4.41 -17.48
N GLN A 489 -16.90 -3.98 -16.77
CA GLN A 489 -16.15 -4.80 -15.81
C GLN A 489 -17.01 -5.30 -14.64
N PHE A 490 -18.02 -4.52 -14.23
CA PHE A 490 -18.91 -4.90 -13.13
C PHE A 490 -20.35 -5.08 -13.62
N ASP A 491 -21.08 -6.00 -12.98
CA ASP A 491 -22.50 -6.18 -13.23
C ASP A 491 -23.31 -5.00 -12.71
N VAL A 492 -22.96 -4.53 -11.50
CA VAL A 492 -23.61 -3.40 -10.85
C VAL A 492 -22.56 -2.40 -10.33
N VAL A 493 -22.77 -1.13 -10.61
CA VAL A 493 -22.05 -0.03 -9.95
C VAL A 493 -23.04 0.71 -9.06
N VAL A 494 -22.66 1.02 -7.83
CA VAL A 494 -23.49 1.73 -6.86
C VAL A 494 -22.87 3.07 -6.55
N LEU A 495 -23.72 4.10 -6.47
CA LEU A 495 -23.36 5.44 -6.01
C LEU A 495 -24.39 5.85 -4.95
N SER A 496 -24.10 5.53 -3.69
CA SER A 496 -25.08 5.63 -2.61
C SER A 496 -24.93 6.92 -1.82
N GLN A 497 -25.85 7.87 -2.02
CA GLN A 497 -25.84 9.19 -1.38
C GLN A 497 -24.51 9.96 -1.57
N THR A 498 -23.89 9.79 -2.73
CA THR A 498 -22.61 10.43 -3.05
C THR A 498 -22.76 11.46 -4.17
N LEU A 499 -23.76 11.32 -5.05
CA LEU A 499 -23.92 12.14 -6.24
C LEU A 499 -24.03 13.65 -5.93
N GLN A 500 -24.71 14.00 -4.84
CA GLN A 500 -24.90 15.38 -4.39
C GLN A 500 -23.62 16.07 -3.89
N ALA A 501 -22.58 15.29 -3.60
CA ALA A 501 -21.25 15.80 -3.22
C ALA A 501 -20.30 15.93 -4.42
N MET A 502 -20.68 15.48 -5.62
CA MET A 502 -19.81 15.46 -6.79
C MET A 502 -19.76 16.80 -7.53
N ARG A 503 -18.58 17.20 -8.01
CA ARG A 503 -18.42 18.42 -8.80
C ARG A 503 -18.98 18.23 -10.22
N ARG A 504 -18.79 17.05 -10.81
CA ARG A 504 -19.25 16.69 -12.17
C ARG A 504 -20.16 15.45 -12.18
N PRO A 505 -21.39 15.56 -11.65
CA PRO A 505 -22.30 14.42 -11.51
C PRO A 505 -22.65 13.76 -12.85
N ASP A 506 -22.75 14.53 -13.92
CA ASP A 506 -22.96 14.07 -15.30
C ASP A 506 -21.84 13.13 -15.77
N THR A 507 -20.58 13.52 -15.56
CA THR A 507 -19.42 12.72 -15.95
C THR A 507 -19.32 11.44 -15.11
N VAL A 508 -19.59 11.53 -13.80
CA VAL A 508 -19.58 10.37 -12.90
C VAL A 508 -20.65 9.35 -13.30
N LEU A 509 -21.88 9.80 -13.62
CA LEU A 509 -22.95 8.90 -14.08
C LEU A 509 -22.61 8.19 -15.38
N MET A 510 -21.98 8.89 -16.33
CA MET A 510 -21.57 8.29 -17.60
C MET A 510 -20.45 7.27 -17.41
N GLU A 511 -19.44 7.56 -16.57
CA GLU A 511 -18.37 6.62 -16.24
C GLU A 511 -18.90 5.42 -15.45
N MET A 512 -19.81 5.63 -14.50
CA MET A 512 -20.49 4.58 -13.76
C MET A 512 -21.19 3.59 -14.70
N LEU A 513 -21.89 4.09 -15.73
CA LEU A 513 -22.59 3.27 -16.72
C LEU A 513 -21.69 2.76 -17.86
N ARG A 514 -20.45 3.26 -17.95
CA ARG A 514 -19.40 2.68 -18.81
C ARG A 514 -18.79 1.45 -18.14
N VAL A 515 -18.47 1.57 -16.85
CA VAL A 515 -17.82 0.53 -16.04
C VAL A 515 -18.81 -0.57 -15.64
N GLY A 516 -20.07 -0.20 -15.36
CA GLY A 516 -21.14 -1.11 -14.95
C GLY A 516 -22.14 -1.42 -16.04
N LYS A 517 -22.66 -2.65 -16.07
CA LYS A 517 -23.83 -2.99 -16.91
C LYS A 517 -25.10 -2.28 -16.42
N THR A 518 -25.24 -2.14 -15.10
CA THR A 518 -26.34 -1.46 -14.42
C THR A 518 -25.79 -0.49 -13.38
N GLY A 519 -26.40 0.69 -13.26
CA GLY A 519 -26.09 1.63 -12.20
C GLY A 519 -27.20 1.70 -11.16
N ILE A 520 -26.88 1.78 -9.87
CA ILE A 520 -27.83 2.11 -8.80
C ILE A 520 -27.37 3.38 -8.11
N VAL A 521 -28.21 4.42 -8.12
CA VAL A 521 -27.90 5.70 -7.50
C VAL A 521 -28.93 6.02 -6.43
N SER A 522 -28.49 6.32 -5.21
CA SER A 522 -29.36 6.91 -4.19
C SER A 522 -28.93 8.34 -3.88
N PHE A 523 -29.90 9.21 -3.58
CA PHE A 523 -29.65 10.62 -3.29
C PHE A 523 -30.80 11.24 -2.47
N PRO A 524 -30.51 12.28 -1.67
CA PRO A 524 -31.55 13.04 -0.98
C PRO A 524 -32.36 13.89 -1.97
N ASN A 525 -33.66 14.05 -1.70
CA ASN A 525 -34.57 14.85 -2.50
C ASN A 525 -34.84 16.21 -1.85
N PHE A 526 -34.23 17.27 -2.38
CA PHE A 526 -34.38 18.63 -1.83
C PHE A 526 -35.74 19.27 -2.09
N ALA A 527 -36.61 18.65 -2.91
CA ALA A 527 -37.99 19.09 -3.12
C ALA A 527 -38.98 18.53 -2.07
N HIS A 528 -38.51 17.76 -1.08
CA HIS A 528 -39.34 17.26 0.01
C HIS A 528 -40.08 18.41 0.71
N ALA A 529 -41.39 18.24 0.92
CA ALA A 529 -42.27 19.31 1.36
C ALA A 529 -41.85 19.93 2.70
N GLU A 530 -41.30 19.14 3.62
CA GLU A 530 -40.78 19.66 4.88
C GLU A 530 -39.55 20.54 4.68
N ALA A 531 -38.60 20.12 3.85
CA ALA A 531 -37.40 20.90 3.55
C ALA A 531 -37.76 22.25 2.90
N VAL A 532 -38.66 22.22 1.92
CA VAL A 532 -39.16 23.43 1.25
C VAL A 532 -39.93 24.32 2.22
N ARG A 533 -40.74 23.73 3.12
CA ARG A 533 -41.49 24.47 4.14
C ARG A 533 -40.56 25.23 5.09
N GLN A 534 -39.51 24.58 5.60
CA GLN A 534 -38.54 25.25 6.47
C GLN A 534 -37.88 26.44 5.76
N LEU A 535 -37.50 26.27 4.50
CA LEU A 535 -36.90 27.36 3.71
C LEU A 535 -37.87 28.52 3.49
N MET A 536 -39.12 28.23 3.10
CA MET A 536 -40.12 29.24 2.77
C MET A 536 -40.69 29.96 3.99
N GLN A 537 -40.92 29.25 5.10
CA GLN A 537 -41.55 29.81 6.30
C GLN A 537 -40.52 30.41 7.26
N ASN A 538 -39.37 29.77 7.44
CA ASN A 538 -38.39 30.17 8.44
C ASN A 538 -37.20 30.94 7.83
N GLY A 539 -37.01 30.90 6.51
CA GLY A 539 -35.85 31.50 5.85
C GLY A 539 -34.52 30.81 6.18
N THR A 540 -34.57 29.58 6.72
CA THR A 540 -33.40 28.82 7.17
C THR A 540 -33.12 27.64 6.23
N SER A 541 -31.84 27.26 6.10
CA SER A 541 -31.48 26.01 5.43
C SER A 541 -32.20 24.83 6.09
N PRO A 542 -32.78 23.89 5.31
CA PRO A 542 -33.53 22.78 5.88
C PRO A 542 -32.61 21.85 6.66
N VAL A 543 -33.06 21.43 7.85
CA VAL A 543 -32.51 20.31 8.60
C VAL A 543 -33.66 19.37 8.90
N THR A 544 -33.65 18.19 8.28
CA THR A 544 -34.70 17.16 8.38
C THR A 544 -34.07 15.79 8.60
N GLU A 545 -34.86 14.76 8.86
CA GLU A 545 -34.33 13.40 8.98
C GLU A 545 -33.61 12.96 7.69
N GLY A 546 -34.17 13.31 6.52
CA GLY A 546 -33.60 13.15 5.19
C GLY A 546 -32.52 14.16 4.79
N LEU A 547 -32.24 15.20 5.61
CA LEU A 547 -31.17 16.19 5.39
C LEU A 547 -30.60 16.65 6.75
N PRO A 548 -29.85 15.80 7.47
CA PRO A 548 -29.56 16.01 8.89
C PRO A 548 -28.36 16.95 9.14
N PHE A 549 -27.93 17.71 8.13
CA PHE A 549 -26.77 18.58 8.21
C PHE A 549 -27.16 20.05 8.18
N PRO A 550 -26.61 20.89 9.07
CA PRO A 550 -26.64 22.33 8.86
C PRO A 550 -25.82 22.70 7.62
N TRP A 551 -26.16 23.82 6.97
CA TRP A 551 -25.57 24.18 5.67
C TRP A 551 -24.03 24.33 5.69
N TRP A 552 -23.45 24.76 6.82
CA TRP A 552 -22.00 24.96 6.96
C TRP A 552 -21.21 23.65 7.23
N SER A 553 -21.91 22.53 7.45
CA SER A 553 -21.30 21.21 7.61
C SER A 553 -21.91 20.18 6.66
N SER A 554 -22.73 20.62 5.70
CA SER A 554 -23.34 19.74 4.72
C SER A 554 -22.30 19.25 3.72
N PRO A 555 -22.21 17.95 3.48
CA PRO A 555 -21.39 17.39 2.40
C PRO A 555 -21.97 17.64 1.00
N SER A 556 -23.23 18.09 0.91
CA SER A 556 -23.91 18.32 -0.36
C SER A 556 -23.51 19.65 -0.97
N ILE A 557 -23.00 19.64 -2.20
CA ILE A 557 -22.72 20.84 -2.99
C ILE A 557 -23.72 21.05 -4.12
N ARG A 558 -24.60 20.06 -4.36
CA ARG A 558 -25.71 20.09 -5.31
C ARG A 558 -27.03 19.88 -4.58
N PHE A 559 -28.04 20.66 -4.94
CA PHE A 559 -29.36 20.65 -4.34
C PHE A 559 -30.38 20.40 -5.46
N PHE A 560 -30.82 19.14 -5.62
CA PHE A 560 -31.66 18.73 -6.74
C PHE A 560 -32.80 17.83 -6.26
N SER A 561 -33.86 17.75 -7.08
CA SER A 561 -35.01 16.89 -6.84
C SER A 561 -34.96 15.60 -7.64
N ILE A 562 -35.87 14.68 -7.35
CA ILE A 562 -36.05 13.45 -8.13
C ILE A 562 -36.31 13.79 -9.60
N LYS A 563 -37.17 14.80 -9.87
CA LYS A 563 -37.47 15.26 -11.23
C LYS A 563 -36.27 15.88 -11.94
N ASP A 564 -35.43 16.64 -11.22
CA ASP A 564 -34.19 17.20 -11.80
C ASP A 564 -33.23 16.09 -12.22
N PHE A 565 -33.11 15.04 -11.40
CA PHE A 565 -32.29 13.88 -11.71
C PHE A 565 -32.80 13.10 -12.92
N GLU A 566 -34.11 12.89 -13.03
CA GLU A 566 -34.73 12.25 -14.20
C GLU A 566 -34.54 13.07 -15.48
N ALA A 567 -34.64 14.41 -15.38
CA ALA A 567 -34.37 15.31 -16.49
C ALA A 567 -32.91 15.23 -16.95
N LEU A 568 -31.95 15.17 -16.00
CA LEU A 568 -30.54 14.96 -16.31
C LEU A 568 -30.32 13.60 -16.99
N CYS A 569 -30.94 12.53 -16.49
CA CYS A 569 -30.86 11.20 -17.13
C CYS A 569 -31.37 11.25 -18.57
N ALA A 570 -32.51 11.88 -18.82
CA ALA A 570 -33.07 12.04 -20.15
C ALA A 570 -32.14 12.82 -21.09
N GLN A 571 -31.53 13.91 -20.61
CA GLN A 571 -30.56 14.71 -21.36
C GLN A 571 -29.31 13.91 -21.73
N LEU A 572 -28.84 13.04 -20.85
CA LEU A 572 -27.68 12.17 -21.06
C LEU A 572 -28.02 10.89 -21.86
N GLY A 573 -29.29 10.66 -22.19
CA GLY A 573 -29.75 9.42 -22.83
C GLY A 573 -29.69 8.18 -21.92
N ILE A 574 -29.61 8.38 -20.61
CA ILE A 574 -29.65 7.34 -19.58
C ILE A 574 -31.10 6.93 -19.36
N ARG A 575 -31.36 5.62 -19.32
CA ARG A 575 -32.69 5.10 -19.00
C ARG A 575 -32.80 4.78 -17.52
N VAL A 576 -33.81 5.36 -16.87
CA VAL A 576 -34.22 4.96 -15.52
C VAL A 576 -35.11 3.72 -15.64
N LEU A 577 -34.62 2.57 -15.20
CA LEU A 577 -35.30 1.27 -15.26
C LEU A 577 -36.29 1.08 -14.12
N ALA A 578 -35.94 1.57 -12.93
CA ALA A 578 -36.77 1.53 -11.74
C ALA A 578 -36.46 2.73 -10.84
N ARG A 579 -37.45 3.16 -10.08
CA ARG A 579 -37.34 4.22 -9.06
C ARG A 579 -38.03 3.76 -7.79
N ILE A 580 -37.37 3.95 -6.66
CA ILE A 580 -37.92 3.77 -5.32
C ILE A 580 -37.78 5.12 -4.63
N ALA A 581 -38.89 5.78 -4.34
CA ALA A 581 -38.90 7.04 -3.59
C ALA A 581 -39.38 6.75 -2.17
N ILE A 582 -38.66 7.20 -1.15
CA ILE A 582 -38.86 6.81 0.25
C ILE A 582 -38.98 8.08 1.09
N ASP A 583 -39.92 8.07 2.04
CA ASP A 583 -39.91 9.00 3.17
C ASP A 583 -39.16 8.33 4.33
N SER A 584 -37.99 8.85 4.67
CA SER A 584 -37.10 8.24 5.66
C SER A 584 -37.67 8.25 7.08
N ALA A 585 -38.59 9.17 7.39
CA ALA A 585 -39.23 9.25 8.71
C ALA A 585 -40.24 8.11 8.94
N THR A 586 -40.94 7.69 7.89
CA THR A 586 -41.95 6.63 7.95
C THR A 586 -41.43 5.28 7.43
N GLY A 587 -40.38 5.30 6.60
CA GLY A 587 -39.88 4.14 5.87
C GLY A 587 -40.79 3.70 4.71
N GLU A 588 -41.85 4.44 4.43
CA GLU A 588 -42.83 4.13 3.39
C GLU A 588 -42.32 4.53 2.00
N GLN A 589 -42.68 3.71 1.00
CA GLN A 589 -42.42 4.02 -0.40
C GLN A 589 -43.55 4.89 -0.97
N MET A 590 -43.18 5.97 -1.66
CA MET A 590 -44.10 6.93 -2.26
C MET A 590 -44.21 6.70 -3.77
N ASP A 591 -45.41 6.33 -4.23
CA ASP A 591 -45.68 6.14 -5.66
C ASP A 591 -46.34 7.39 -6.30
N GLU A 592 -47.21 8.09 -5.56
CA GLU A 592 -47.88 9.33 -5.98
C GLU A 592 -47.29 10.56 -5.28
N ASP A 593 -47.17 11.67 -6.01
CA ASP A 593 -46.51 12.91 -5.53
C ASP A 593 -45.12 12.69 -4.93
N TYR A 594 -44.43 11.63 -5.38
CA TYR A 594 -43.16 11.18 -4.80
C TYR A 594 -42.12 12.30 -4.70
N ASN A 595 -42.10 13.25 -5.65
CA ASN A 595 -41.12 14.33 -5.66
C ASN A 595 -41.27 15.33 -4.50
N THR A 596 -42.43 15.39 -3.84
CA THR A 596 -42.66 16.25 -2.68
C THR A 596 -42.90 15.48 -1.39
N LYS A 597 -43.33 14.21 -1.48
CA LYS A 597 -43.59 13.35 -0.31
C LYS A 597 -42.39 12.50 0.12
N ALA A 598 -41.49 12.14 -0.80
CA ALA A 598 -40.28 11.40 -0.45
C ALA A 598 -39.11 12.34 -0.19
N ASP A 599 -38.30 12.03 0.82
CA ASP A 599 -37.06 12.76 1.13
C ASP A 599 -35.81 12.11 0.54
N MET A 600 -35.95 10.90 -0.02
CA MET A 600 -34.87 10.16 -0.66
C MET A 600 -35.38 9.39 -1.89
N ALA A 601 -34.51 9.18 -2.87
CA ALA A 601 -34.77 8.28 -3.98
C ALA A 601 -33.61 7.33 -4.26
N ILE A 602 -33.96 6.16 -4.81
CA ILE A 602 -33.05 5.16 -5.35
C ILE A 602 -33.48 4.88 -6.79
N CYS A 603 -32.56 5.06 -7.74
CA CYS A 603 -32.82 4.86 -9.17
C CYS A 603 -31.91 3.76 -9.72
N VAL A 604 -32.51 2.82 -10.45
CA VAL A 604 -31.79 1.81 -11.25
C VAL A 604 -31.66 2.33 -12.66
N LEU A 605 -30.45 2.34 -13.19
CA LEU A 605 -30.06 3.00 -14.42
C LEU A 605 -29.45 2.00 -15.41
N SER A 606 -29.70 2.21 -16.69
CA SER A 606 -28.93 1.60 -17.77
C SER A 606 -28.37 2.65 -18.69
N GLY A 607 -27.13 2.43 -19.16
CA GLY A 607 -26.45 3.32 -20.10
C GLY A 607 -27.21 3.53 -21.42
N PRO A 608 -26.86 4.58 -22.17
CA PRO A 608 -27.40 4.79 -23.51
C PRO A 608 -27.09 3.58 -24.39
N ARG A 609 -28.05 3.16 -25.24
CA ARG A 609 -27.82 2.05 -26.19
C ARG A 609 -26.64 2.40 -27.09
N ARG A 610 -25.49 1.73 -26.90
CA ARG A 610 -24.42 1.74 -27.91
C ARG A 610 -25.02 1.18 -29.19
N ARG A 611 -24.99 1.94 -30.29
CA ARG A 611 -25.31 1.38 -31.60
C ARG A 611 -24.32 0.23 -31.86
N PRO A 612 -24.76 -0.94 -32.35
CA PRO A 612 -23.81 -1.97 -32.75
C PRO A 612 -22.92 -1.41 -33.87
N GLY A 613 -21.61 -1.31 -33.64
CA GLY A 613 -20.60 -0.96 -34.66
C GLY A 613 -20.25 0.53 -34.78
N ALA A 614 -19.77 1.16 -33.72
CA ALA A 614 -19.02 2.43 -33.79
C ALA A 614 -17.65 2.28 -33.14
#